data_AF-A0AAE1SJJ1-F1
#
_entry.id   AF-A0AAE1SJJ1-F1
#
_cell.length_a   1.000
_cell.length_b   1.000
_cell.length_c   1.000
_cell.angle_alpha   90.00
_cell.angle_beta   90.00
_cell.angle_gamma   90.00
#
_symmetry.space_group_name_H-M   'P 1'
#
loop_
_entity.id
_entity.type
_entity.pdbx_description
1 polymer ?
#
loop_
_entity_poly.entity_id
_entity_poly.type
_entity_poly.pdbx_seq_one_letter_code
_entity_poly.pdbx_strand_id
1 'polypeptide(L)'
;MRGVVWLDKNVTIKKDEGLPEIRISENTTKFLYTNRQGNRSAIRISRVVSETLRLDPKDVRWFVMGDDDTVFVVENVVRILSKYDHNQYYYIGSSSESHIQNIFFSYAMAYGGGGFAISYPLAKELEKIQDRCIQRYPGLYGSDDRIQACMAELGVPLTREPGFHQMEIESPENINAIVVLKRPDNNRWQKAARRDCCKVLPSNNSNLYILVGSCQAGETSEM
;
A
#
# COMPACT_ATOMS: atom_id res chain seq x y z
N MET A 1 11.20 6.90 14.58
CA MET A 1 10.83 5.82 13.63
C MET A 1 12.10 5.08 13.25
N ARG A 2 12.04 3.76 13.08
CA ARG A 2 13.14 2.96 12.51
C ARG A 2 12.68 2.47 11.15
N GLY A 3 13.55 2.58 10.14
CA GLY A 3 13.27 2.14 8.78
C GLY A 3 14.26 1.08 8.35
N VAL A 4 13.76 0.06 7.63
CA VAL A 4 14.57 -1.00 7.03
C VAL A 4 14.14 -1.13 5.57
N VAL A 5 15.09 -1.11 4.66
CA VAL A 5 14.87 -1.34 3.24
C VAL A 5 15.21 -2.79 2.91
N TRP A 6 14.26 -3.51 2.34
CA TRP A 6 14.42 -4.92 1.96
C TRP A 6 14.62 -5.04 0.46
N LEU A 7 15.70 -5.71 0.05
CA LEU A 7 16.08 -5.88 -1.35
C LEU A 7 16.13 -7.35 -1.75
N ASP A 8 16.06 -7.61 -3.06
CA ASP A 8 16.21 -8.97 -3.61
C ASP A 8 17.67 -9.45 -3.59
N LYS A 9 18.60 -8.53 -3.85
CA LYS A 9 20.02 -8.82 -4.05
C LYS A 9 20.86 -7.75 -3.38
N ASN A 10 22.11 -8.10 -3.10
CA ASN A 10 23.09 -7.14 -2.61
C ASN A 10 23.28 -6.01 -3.63
N VAL A 11 23.35 -4.79 -3.11
CA VAL A 11 23.65 -3.58 -3.87
C VAL A 11 24.93 -2.96 -3.35
N THR A 12 25.70 -2.34 -4.24
CA THR A 12 26.91 -1.60 -3.86
C THR A 12 26.50 -0.26 -3.27
N ILE A 13 26.82 -0.03 -2.01
CA ILE A 13 26.50 1.20 -1.28
C ILE A 13 27.78 1.99 -1.06
N LYS A 14 27.75 3.30 -1.29
CA LYS A 14 28.88 4.16 -0.89
C LYS A 14 28.81 4.36 0.62
N LYS A 15 29.96 4.19 1.29
CA LYS A 15 30.10 4.64 2.69
C LYS A 15 29.77 6.14 2.70
N ASP A 16 28.82 6.54 3.53
CA ASP A 16 28.39 7.93 3.81
C ASP A 16 27.17 8.49 3.05
N GLU A 17 26.37 7.67 2.36
CA GLU A 17 25.12 8.14 1.73
C GLU A 17 23.94 8.39 2.71
N GLY A 18 24.12 8.10 4.02
CA GLY A 18 23.07 8.34 5.03
C GLY A 18 21.83 7.45 4.87
N LEU A 19 21.97 6.30 4.20
CA LEU A 19 20.87 5.37 3.92
C LEU A 19 20.34 4.67 5.19
N PRO A 20 19.05 4.29 5.21
CA PRO A 20 18.51 3.42 6.26
C PRO A 20 19.16 2.03 6.25
N GLU A 21 18.84 1.22 7.26
CA GLU A 21 19.33 -0.16 7.33
C GLU A 21 18.84 -0.96 6.11
N ILE A 22 19.77 -1.58 5.38
CA ILE A 22 19.46 -2.38 4.19
C ILE A 22 19.59 -3.86 4.54
N ARG A 23 18.58 -4.65 4.15
CA ARG A 23 18.50 -6.10 4.38
C ARG A 23 18.16 -6.83 3.09
N ILE A 24 18.62 -8.07 2.99
CA ILE A 24 18.29 -8.96 1.88
C ILE A 24 17.32 -10.02 2.39
N SER A 25 16.14 -10.10 1.77
CA SER A 25 15.16 -11.15 2.10
C SER A 25 15.73 -12.55 1.90
N GLU A 26 15.17 -13.51 2.64
CA GLU A 26 15.62 -14.90 2.59
C GLU A 26 15.26 -15.58 1.27
N ASN A 27 15.81 -16.78 1.06
CA ASN A 27 15.55 -17.58 -0.12
C ASN A 27 14.09 -18.08 -0.16
N THR A 28 13.42 -17.83 -1.28
CA THR A 28 12.02 -18.20 -1.54
C THR A 28 11.84 -19.34 -2.55
N THR A 29 12.91 -20.03 -2.97
CA THR A 29 12.82 -21.14 -3.96
C THR A 29 11.86 -22.25 -3.56
N LYS A 30 11.67 -22.49 -2.26
CA LYS A 30 10.74 -23.48 -1.71
C LYS A 30 9.25 -23.19 -1.98
N PHE A 31 8.89 -21.95 -2.35
CA PHE A 31 7.51 -21.56 -2.58
C PHE A 31 7.13 -21.68 -4.05
N LEU A 32 6.04 -22.38 -4.38
CA LEU A 32 5.54 -22.41 -5.75
C LEU A 32 4.94 -21.04 -6.14
N TYR A 33 5.13 -20.64 -7.40
CA TYR A 33 4.48 -19.46 -7.98
C TYR A 33 3.93 -19.83 -9.35
N THR A 34 2.61 -19.77 -9.51
CA THR A 34 1.91 -20.25 -10.71
C THR A 34 1.20 -19.14 -11.48
N ASN A 35 1.13 -17.93 -10.93
CA ASN A 35 0.53 -16.79 -11.61
C ASN A 35 1.41 -16.36 -12.80
N ARG A 36 0.81 -16.21 -13.98
CA ARG A 36 1.54 -15.89 -15.22
C ARG A 36 1.66 -14.39 -15.50
N GLN A 37 0.89 -13.56 -14.80
CA GLN A 37 0.85 -12.10 -15.03
C GLN A 37 1.75 -11.34 -14.05
N GLY A 38 1.87 -11.81 -12.80
CA GLY A 38 2.69 -11.14 -11.79
C GLY A 38 4.16 -11.60 -11.78
N ASN A 39 4.95 -11.00 -10.90
CA ASN A 39 6.34 -11.36 -10.69
C ASN A 39 6.53 -12.25 -9.44
N ARG A 40 7.41 -13.25 -9.53
CA ARG A 40 7.79 -14.12 -8.41
C ARG A 40 8.37 -13.35 -7.22
N SER A 41 8.93 -12.15 -7.42
CA SER A 41 9.40 -11.25 -6.35
C SER A 41 8.32 -10.94 -5.31
N ALA A 42 7.03 -10.98 -5.67
CA ALA A 42 5.89 -10.82 -4.77
C ALA A 42 5.92 -11.76 -3.55
N ILE A 43 6.51 -12.95 -3.69
CA ILE A 43 6.69 -13.87 -2.55
C ILE A 43 7.65 -13.29 -1.52
N ARG A 44 8.73 -12.64 -1.95
CA ARG A 44 9.67 -11.99 -1.03
C ARG A 44 9.05 -10.76 -0.40
N ILE A 45 8.42 -9.89 -1.19
CA ILE A 45 7.81 -8.64 -0.72
C ILE A 45 6.76 -8.94 0.36
N SER A 46 5.91 -9.96 0.16
CA SER A 46 4.93 -10.34 1.18
C SER A 46 5.56 -10.77 2.51
N ARG A 47 6.81 -11.26 2.54
CA ARG A 47 7.49 -11.70 3.77
C ARG A 47 8.19 -10.58 4.54
N VAL A 48 8.23 -9.35 4.02
CA VAL A 48 8.97 -8.22 4.62
C VAL A 48 8.58 -7.94 6.07
N VAL A 49 7.29 -7.98 6.40
CA VAL A 49 6.82 -7.75 7.79
C VAL A 49 7.35 -8.82 8.74
N SER A 50 7.25 -10.09 8.35
CA SER A 50 7.73 -11.23 9.14
C SER A 50 9.25 -11.24 9.27
N GLU A 51 9.97 -10.94 8.19
CA GLU A 51 11.43 -10.87 8.22
C GLU A 51 11.91 -9.70 9.07
N THR A 52 11.21 -8.55 9.05
CA THR A 52 11.49 -7.42 9.95
C THR A 52 11.22 -7.78 11.41
N LEU A 53 10.16 -8.54 11.69
CA LEU A 53 9.87 -9.03 13.05
C LEU A 53 10.99 -9.94 13.57
N ARG A 54 11.60 -10.78 12.73
CA ARG A 54 12.72 -11.66 13.10
C ARG A 54 14.00 -10.92 13.48
N LEU A 55 14.11 -9.63 13.15
CA LEU A 55 15.18 -8.78 13.68
C LEU A 55 15.02 -8.48 15.18
N ASP A 56 13.94 -8.96 15.81
CA ASP A 56 13.61 -8.78 17.23
C ASP A 56 13.69 -7.30 17.67
N PRO A 57 12.98 -6.38 16.98
CA PRO A 57 13.06 -4.98 17.32
C PRO A 57 12.36 -4.72 18.66
N LYS A 58 13.11 -4.14 19.61
CA LYS A 58 12.58 -3.77 20.93
C LYS A 58 11.61 -2.59 20.84
N ASP A 59 10.58 -2.59 21.68
CA ASP A 59 9.60 -1.51 21.83
C ASP A 59 8.89 -1.09 20.53
N VAL A 60 8.49 -2.06 19.70
CA VAL A 60 7.66 -1.83 18.50
C VAL A 60 6.19 -2.05 18.82
N ARG A 61 5.34 -1.11 18.37
CA ARG A 61 3.86 -1.22 18.44
C ARG A 61 3.22 -1.56 17.09
N TRP A 62 3.81 -1.08 16.01
CA TRP A 62 3.28 -1.17 14.65
C TRP A 62 4.42 -1.44 13.67
N PHE A 63 4.16 -2.31 12.69
CA PHE A 63 4.94 -2.44 11.47
C PHE A 63 4.19 -1.70 10.37
N VAL A 64 4.86 -0.77 9.69
CA VAL A 64 4.30 -0.05 8.54
C VAL A 64 5.10 -0.47 7.33
N MET A 65 4.42 -0.99 6.31
CA MET A 65 5.01 -1.40 5.04
C MET A 65 4.48 -0.48 3.94
N GLY A 66 5.35 -0.16 3.00
CA GLY A 66 5.04 0.53 1.75
C GLY A 66 6.08 0.16 0.71
N ASP A 67 5.76 0.48 -0.54
CA ASP A 67 6.64 0.26 -1.69
C ASP A 67 7.71 1.37 -1.80
N ASP A 68 8.63 1.22 -2.75
CA ASP A 68 9.77 2.15 -2.93
C ASP A 68 9.37 3.52 -3.48
N ASP A 69 8.16 3.65 -4.00
CA ASP A 69 7.51 4.88 -4.43
C ASP A 69 6.43 5.39 -3.44
N THR A 70 6.27 4.74 -2.29
CA THR A 70 5.31 5.15 -1.25
C THR A 70 5.92 6.21 -0.31
N VAL A 71 5.19 7.31 -0.09
CA VAL A 71 5.61 8.38 0.85
C VAL A 71 4.73 8.40 2.09
N PHE A 72 5.36 8.32 3.26
CA PHE A 72 4.68 8.42 4.55
C PHE A 72 4.92 9.78 5.22
N VAL A 73 3.82 10.47 5.55
CA VAL A 73 3.85 11.59 6.52
C VAL A 73 3.79 10.98 7.92
N VAL A 74 4.94 10.82 8.55
CA VAL A 74 5.10 10.04 9.79
C VAL A 74 4.21 10.56 10.92
N GLU A 75 4.07 11.87 11.06
CA GLU A 75 3.20 12.49 12.07
C GLU A 75 1.74 12.09 11.88
N ASN A 76 1.28 12.00 10.63
CA ASN A 76 -0.07 11.57 10.30
C ASN A 76 -0.24 10.07 10.59
N VAL A 77 0.73 9.24 10.19
CA VAL A 77 0.71 7.80 10.49
C VAL A 77 0.62 7.57 12.00
N VAL A 78 1.47 8.22 12.79
CA VAL A 78 1.46 8.10 14.26
C VAL A 78 0.12 8.57 14.84
N ARG A 79 -0.41 9.70 14.36
CA ARG A 79 -1.70 10.22 14.80
C ARG A 79 -2.83 9.24 14.50
N ILE A 80 -2.86 8.66 13.30
CA ILE A 80 -3.89 7.70 12.91
C ILE A 80 -3.80 6.41 13.73
N LEU A 81 -2.60 5.85 13.85
CA LEU A 81 -2.38 4.61 14.60
C LEU A 81 -2.61 4.79 16.11
N SER A 82 -2.51 6.01 16.65
CA SER A 82 -2.80 6.30 18.06
C SER A 82 -4.27 6.11 18.45
N LYS A 83 -5.18 6.01 17.46
CA LYS A 83 -6.61 5.74 17.69
C LYS A 83 -6.87 4.30 18.15
N TYR A 84 -5.93 3.39 17.94
CA TYR A 84 -6.12 1.95 18.09
C TYR A 84 -5.31 1.40 19.25
N ASP A 85 -5.90 0.45 19.98
CA ASP A 85 -5.15 -0.34 20.98
C ASP A 85 -4.18 -1.28 20.26
N HIS A 86 -2.90 -0.91 20.25
CA HIS A 86 -1.84 -1.66 19.58
C HIS A 86 -1.61 -3.08 20.15
N ASN A 87 -2.31 -3.46 21.23
CA ASN A 87 -2.29 -4.82 21.79
C ASN A 87 -3.34 -5.75 21.15
N GLN A 88 -4.25 -5.22 20.34
CA GLN A 88 -5.21 -6.01 19.55
C GLN A 88 -4.69 -6.30 18.14
N TYR A 89 -5.38 -7.19 17.42
CA TYR A 89 -5.06 -7.49 16.02
C TYR A 89 -5.66 -6.45 15.09
N TYR A 90 -4.78 -5.66 14.46
CA TYR A 90 -5.13 -4.68 13.45
C TYR A 90 -4.29 -4.84 12.20
N TYR A 91 -4.98 -4.93 11.06
CA TYR A 91 -4.48 -4.76 9.71
C TYR A 91 -5.13 -3.50 9.14
N ILE A 92 -4.37 -2.41 9.03
CA ILE A 92 -4.86 -1.06 8.74
C ILE A 92 -4.29 -0.60 7.41
N GLY A 93 -5.13 -0.05 6.55
CA GLY A 93 -4.73 0.51 5.25
C GLY A 93 -5.96 0.89 4.46
N SER A 94 -5.87 0.95 3.14
CA SER A 94 -7.04 1.19 2.29
C SER A 94 -7.02 0.33 1.04
N SER A 95 -8.23 0.12 0.48
CA SER A 95 -8.38 -0.42 -0.86
C SER A 95 -7.91 0.60 -1.91
N SER A 96 -7.68 0.16 -3.14
CA SER A 96 -7.29 1.04 -4.24
C SER A 96 -8.39 2.06 -4.56
N GLU A 97 -8.02 3.27 -4.93
CA GLU A 97 -8.97 4.23 -5.51
C GLU A 97 -9.45 3.77 -6.92
N SER A 98 -8.76 2.81 -7.53
CA SER A 98 -9.19 2.19 -8.79
C SER A 98 -10.24 1.10 -8.54
N HIS A 99 -11.47 1.39 -8.98
CA HIS A 99 -12.58 0.43 -8.93
C HIS A 99 -12.26 -0.88 -9.67
N ILE A 100 -11.53 -0.79 -10.79
CA ILE A 100 -11.16 -1.95 -11.59
C ILE A 100 -10.18 -2.84 -10.83
N GLN A 101 -9.16 -2.25 -10.19
CA GLN A 101 -8.23 -3.02 -9.36
C GLN A 101 -8.96 -3.73 -8.23
N ASN A 102 -9.90 -3.06 -7.55
CA ASN A 102 -10.66 -3.67 -6.46
C ASN A 102 -11.57 -4.84 -6.91
N ILE A 103 -12.12 -4.78 -8.13
CA ILE A 103 -12.89 -5.89 -8.72
C ILE A 103 -12.00 -7.10 -8.96
N PHE A 104 -10.80 -6.89 -9.50
CA PHE A 104 -9.89 -7.99 -9.85
C PHE A 104 -9.18 -8.61 -8.66
N PHE A 105 -8.85 -7.80 -7.64
CA PHE A 105 -8.11 -8.25 -6.46
C PHE A 105 -9.03 -8.37 -5.24
N SER A 106 -9.23 -7.28 -4.49
CA SER A 106 -10.15 -7.30 -3.36
C SER A 106 -10.46 -5.89 -2.83
N TYR A 107 -11.72 -5.65 -2.48
CA TYR A 107 -12.11 -4.52 -1.64
C TYR A 107 -11.68 -4.68 -0.18
N ALA A 108 -11.28 -5.88 0.25
CA ALA A 108 -10.94 -6.17 1.64
C ALA A 108 -9.42 -6.19 1.89
N MET A 109 -8.60 -5.81 0.90
CA MET A 109 -7.14 -5.80 0.96
C MET A 109 -6.62 -4.38 1.10
N ALA A 110 -5.59 -4.18 1.94
CA ALA A 110 -4.79 -2.97 1.86
C ALA A 110 -3.76 -3.12 0.73
N TYR A 111 -3.74 -2.16 -0.19
CA TYR A 111 -2.78 -2.15 -1.28
C TYR A 111 -1.43 -1.58 -0.82
N GLY A 112 -0.34 -2.20 -1.25
CA GLY A 112 1.03 -1.95 -0.80
C GLY A 112 1.56 -0.58 -1.19
N GLY A 113 1.20 -0.08 -2.38
CA GLY A 113 1.59 1.26 -2.87
C GLY A 113 0.96 2.41 -2.08
N GLY A 114 -0.17 2.19 -1.42
CA GLY A 114 -0.75 3.11 -0.45
C GLY A 114 -0.19 2.92 0.96
N GLY A 115 0.53 1.83 1.16
CA GLY A 115 1.02 1.36 2.44
C GLY A 115 -0.04 0.71 3.32
N PHE A 116 0.43 -0.04 4.30
CA PHE A 116 -0.42 -0.58 5.36
C PHE A 116 0.34 -0.71 6.68
N ALA A 117 -0.40 -0.76 7.78
CA ALA A 117 0.12 -0.99 9.11
C ALA A 117 -0.43 -2.28 9.72
N ILE A 118 0.44 -3.04 10.37
CA ILE A 118 0.11 -4.25 11.12
C ILE A 118 0.52 -4.04 12.58
N SER A 119 -0.40 -4.27 13.51
CA SER A 119 -0.11 -4.28 14.95
C SER A 119 0.94 -5.32 15.30
N TYR A 120 1.82 -5.02 16.25
CA TYR A 120 2.86 -5.96 16.71
C TYR A 120 2.35 -7.37 17.06
N PRO A 121 1.25 -7.56 17.83
CA PRO A 121 0.73 -8.89 18.13
C PRO A 121 0.23 -9.62 16.88
N LEU A 122 -0.37 -8.92 15.91
CA LEU A 122 -0.76 -9.53 14.63
C LEU A 122 0.45 -9.94 13.78
N ALA A 123 1.52 -9.14 13.76
CA ALA A 123 2.75 -9.49 13.05
C ALA A 123 3.34 -10.80 13.58
N LYS A 124 3.27 -11.05 14.89
CA LYS A 124 3.70 -12.32 15.50
C LYS A 124 2.87 -13.51 15.05
N GLU A 125 1.56 -13.36 14.92
CA GLU A 125 0.71 -14.45 14.42
C GLU A 125 0.90 -14.67 12.92
N LEU A 126 1.05 -13.59 12.14
CA LEU A 126 1.37 -13.67 10.72
C LEU A 126 2.65 -14.46 10.49
N GLU A 127 3.74 -14.15 11.20
CA GLU A 127 5.04 -14.80 11.05
C GLU A 127 4.95 -16.33 11.21
N LYS A 128 4.17 -16.81 12.19
CA LYS A 128 3.97 -18.25 12.46
C LYS A 128 3.29 -19.00 11.33
N ILE A 129 2.44 -18.33 10.53
CA ILE A 129 1.61 -18.98 9.51
C ILE A 129 2.02 -18.64 8.08
N GLN A 130 2.73 -17.54 7.87
CA GLN A 130 2.86 -16.89 6.57
C GLN A 130 3.46 -17.81 5.51
N ASP A 131 4.53 -18.54 5.85
CA ASP A 131 5.16 -19.48 4.92
C ASP A 131 4.16 -20.55 4.44
N ARG A 132 3.34 -21.12 5.33
CA ARG A 132 2.31 -22.12 4.96
C ARG A 132 1.12 -21.50 4.22
N CYS A 133 0.75 -20.27 4.55
CA CYS A 133 -0.25 -19.50 3.82
C CYS A 133 0.20 -19.26 2.36
N ILE A 134 1.42 -18.76 2.15
CA ILE A 134 2.00 -18.53 0.80
C ILE A 134 2.02 -19.82 -0.02
N GLN A 135 2.40 -20.95 0.58
CA GLN A 135 2.42 -22.26 -0.09
C GLN A 135 1.04 -22.72 -0.57
N ARG A 136 -0.04 -22.39 0.17
CA ARG A 136 -1.41 -22.76 -0.19
C ARG A 136 -1.97 -21.95 -1.35
N TYR A 137 -1.47 -20.73 -1.54
CA TYR A 137 -1.99 -19.81 -2.56
C TYR A 137 -0.94 -19.44 -3.63
N PRO A 138 -0.36 -20.41 -4.36
CA PRO A 138 0.72 -20.12 -5.31
C PRO A 138 0.27 -19.27 -6.51
N GLY A 139 -1.04 -19.22 -6.79
CA GLY A 139 -1.63 -18.50 -7.93
C GLY A 139 -1.97 -17.02 -7.70
N LEU A 140 -1.80 -16.48 -6.48
CA LEU A 140 -2.04 -15.05 -6.21
C LEU A 140 -1.05 -14.16 -6.95
N TYR A 141 -1.50 -12.96 -7.34
CA TYR A 141 -0.73 -12.08 -8.21
C TYR A 141 0.40 -11.38 -7.46
N GLY A 142 0.03 -10.54 -6.48
CA GLY A 142 0.95 -9.63 -5.81
C GLY A 142 1.33 -10.07 -4.39
N SER A 143 2.12 -9.23 -3.72
CA SER A 143 2.39 -9.36 -2.28
C SER A 143 1.15 -9.13 -1.45
N ASP A 144 0.34 -8.15 -1.86
CA ASP A 144 -0.79 -7.66 -1.09
C ASP A 144 -1.91 -8.68 -1.06
N ASP A 145 -2.19 -9.32 -2.20
CA ASP A 145 -3.11 -10.46 -2.30
C ASP A 145 -2.73 -11.55 -1.29
N ARG A 146 -1.43 -11.78 -1.11
CA ARG A 146 -0.90 -12.84 -0.23
C ARG A 146 -1.02 -12.44 1.23
N ILE A 147 -0.71 -11.19 1.56
CA ILE A 147 -0.97 -10.65 2.90
C ILE A 147 -2.46 -10.77 3.21
N GLN A 148 -3.33 -10.35 2.29
CA GLN A 148 -4.78 -10.43 2.46
C GLN A 148 -5.26 -11.86 2.67
N ALA A 149 -4.76 -12.82 1.89
CA ALA A 149 -5.10 -14.23 2.09
C ALA A 149 -4.71 -14.71 3.50
N CYS A 150 -3.52 -14.33 3.99
CA CYS A 150 -3.09 -14.70 5.34
C CYS A 150 -3.90 -13.98 6.42
N MET A 151 -4.32 -12.73 6.21
CA MET A 151 -5.19 -12.01 7.12
C MET A 151 -6.58 -12.65 7.21
N ALA A 152 -7.12 -13.09 6.07
CA ALA A 152 -8.38 -13.82 6.03
C ALA A 152 -8.30 -15.15 6.81
N GLU A 153 -7.18 -15.87 6.72
CA GLU A 153 -6.95 -17.07 7.53
C GLU A 153 -6.85 -16.80 9.03
N LEU A 154 -6.26 -15.67 9.42
CA LEU A 154 -6.20 -15.22 10.80
C LEU A 154 -7.53 -14.66 11.30
N GLY A 155 -8.53 -14.51 10.44
CA GLY A 155 -9.83 -13.92 10.76
C GLY A 155 -9.74 -12.42 11.05
N VAL A 156 -8.72 -11.73 10.54
CA VAL A 156 -8.50 -10.30 10.77
C VAL A 156 -8.94 -9.51 9.52
N PRO A 157 -10.02 -8.72 9.60
CA PRO A 157 -10.46 -7.90 8.48
C PRO A 157 -9.58 -6.66 8.31
N LEU A 158 -9.57 -6.11 7.10
CA LEU A 158 -9.02 -4.78 6.84
C LEU A 158 -9.79 -3.72 7.63
N THR A 159 -9.05 -2.98 8.44
CA THR A 159 -9.50 -1.73 9.05
C THR A 159 -9.17 -0.60 8.09
N ARG A 160 -10.20 -0.05 7.43
CA ARG A 160 -10.00 1.00 6.44
C ARG A 160 -9.66 2.33 7.10
N GLU A 161 -8.49 2.86 6.75
CA GLU A 161 -8.07 4.21 7.09
C GLU A 161 -7.88 5.00 5.80
N PRO A 162 -8.72 6.01 5.55
CA PRO A 162 -8.71 6.69 4.26
C PRO A 162 -7.43 7.44 3.90
N GLY A 163 -6.57 7.74 4.89
CA GLY A 163 -5.28 8.39 4.67
C GLY A 163 -4.18 7.50 4.07
N PHE A 164 -4.48 6.24 3.74
CA PHE A 164 -3.62 5.35 2.95
C PHE A 164 -4.12 5.38 1.50
N HIS A 165 -3.30 5.88 0.58
CA HIS A 165 -3.71 6.19 -0.80
C HIS A 165 -2.91 5.37 -1.79
N GLN A 166 -3.53 4.41 -2.48
CA GLN A 166 -2.83 3.59 -3.47
C GLN A 166 -2.46 4.40 -4.71
N MET A 167 -3.37 5.29 -5.15
CA MET A 167 -3.26 6.21 -6.29
C MET A 167 -2.10 5.88 -7.24
N GLU A 168 -2.24 4.75 -7.93
CA GLU A 168 -1.29 4.34 -8.95
C GLU A 168 -1.65 5.06 -10.24
N ILE A 169 -0.93 6.14 -10.53
CA ILE A 169 -1.01 6.83 -11.81
C ILE A 169 -0.05 6.07 -12.76
N GLU A 170 -0.45 5.85 -14.02
CA GLU A 170 0.48 5.31 -15.02
C GLU A 170 1.80 6.09 -14.97
N SER A 171 2.92 5.36 -15.05
CA SER A 171 4.26 5.93 -14.93
C SER A 171 4.37 7.24 -15.73
N PRO A 172 4.73 8.36 -15.06
CA PRO A 172 4.85 9.64 -15.72
C PRO A 172 6.08 9.72 -16.63
N GLU A 173 6.87 8.64 -16.73
CA GLU A 173 7.97 8.55 -17.70
C GLU A 173 7.49 8.81 -19.14
N ASN A 174 6.23 8.47 -19.43
CA ASN A 174 5.57 8.79 -20.70
C ASN A 174 4.60 9.98 -20.60
N ILE A 175 4.57 10.73 -19.50
CA ILE A 175 3.71 11.90 -19.28
C ILE A 175 4.58 13.16 -19.24
N ASN A 176 4.60 13.90 -20.34
CA ASN A 176 5.25 15.19 -20.49
C ASN A 176 4.60 16.29 -19.62
N ALA A 177 3.28 16.26 -19.43
CA ALA A 177 2.58 17.28 -18.64
C ALA A 177 1.29 16.76 -17.98
N ILE A 178 1.01 17.26 -16.77
CA ILE A 178 -0.30 17.11 -16.11
C ILE A 178 -1.06 18.44 -16.26
N VAL A 179 -2.18 18.39 -16.96
CA VAL A 179 -3.04 19.55 -17.24
C VAL A 179 -4.29 19.46 -16.38
N VAL A 180 -4.38 20.31 -15.37
CA VAL A 180 -5.56 20.41 -14.50
C VAL A 180 -6.54 21.42 -15.09
N LEU A 181 -7.69 20.93 -15.57
CA LEU A 181 -8.76 21.73 -16.12
C LEU A 181 -9.82 21.98 -15.05
N LYS A 182 -10.16 23.25 -14.83
CA LYS A 182 -11.26 23.64 -13.96
C LYS A 182 -12.08 24.73 -14.62
N ARG A 183 -13.40 24.54 -14.68
CA ARG A 183 -14.30 25.60 -15.13
C ARG A 183 -14.39 26.67 -14.03
N PRO A 184 -14.27 27.97 -14.37
CA PRO A 184 -14.51 29.04 -13.42
C PRO A 184 -15.89 28.89 -12.77
N ASP A 185 -15.94 29.00 -11.45
CA ASP A 185 -17.17 28.96 -10.67
C ASP A 185 -17.22 30.18 -9.75
N ASN A 186 -17.92 31.23 -10.20
CA ASN A 186 -18.06 32.49 -9.49
C ASN A 186 -18.80 32.33 -8.15
N ASN A 187 -19.53 31.23 -7.96
CA ASN A 187 -20.30 30.95 -6.76
C ASN A 187 -19.60 29.94 -5.84
N ARG A 188 -18.34 29.57 -6.12
CA ARG A 188 -17.60 28.55 -5.35
C ARG A 188 -17.56 28.84 -3.85
N TRP A 189 -17.35 30.10 -3.49
CA TRP A 189 -17.27 30.53 -2.08
C TRP A 189 -18.60 30.41 -1.33
N GLN A 190 -19.71 30.32 -2.05
CA GLN A 190 -21.07 30.24 -1.51
C GLN A 190 -21.58 28.79 -1.40
N LYS A 191 -20.85 27.80 -1.96
CA LYS A 191 -21.26 26.39 -1.95
C LYS A 191 -20.68 25.64 -0.74
N ALA A 192 -21.53 24.86 -0.07
CA ALA A 192 -21.14 23.85 0.92
C ALA A 192 -21.56 22.46 0.40
N ALA A 193 -20.71 21.43 0.35
CA ALA A 193 -19.28 21.39 0.69
C ALA A 193 -18.39 21.97 -0.43
N ARG A 194 -17.26 22.60 -0.08
CA ARG A 194 -16.27 23.14 -1.03
C ARG A 194 -15.38 22.07 -1.68
N ARG A 195 -15.87 20.83 -1.73
CA ARG A 195 -15.16 19.68 -2.24
C ARG A 195 -15.51 19.50 -3.70
N ASP A 196 -14.47 19.44 -4.53
CA ASP A 196 -14.59 19.15 -5.94
C ASP A 196 -14.07 17.73 -6.16
N CYS A 197 -14.73 16.97 -7.03
CA CYS A 197 -14.25 15.68 -7.49
C CYS A 197 -13.28 15.88 -8.67
N CYS A 198 -12.28 15.01 -8.73
CA CYS A 198 -11.31 14.94 -9.82
C CYS A 198 -11.70 13.80 -10.75
N LYS A 199 -11.65 14.04 -12.06
CA LYS A 199 -11.83 13.02 -13.10
C LYS A 199 -10.60 12.98 -13.98
N VAL A 200 -9.96 11.82 -14.08
CA VAL A 200 -8.93 11.58 -15.07
C VAL A 200 -9.61 11.43 -16.43
N LEU A 201 -9.24 12.28 -17.39
CA LEU A 201 -9.75 12.23 -18.76
C LEU A 201 -8.86 11.33 -19.63
N PRO A 202 -9.39 10.76 -20.74
CA PRO A 202 -8.59 10.02 -21.70
C PRO A 202 -7.40 10.86 -22.19
N SER A 203 -6.20 10.36 -21.95
CA SER A 203 -4.93 10.96 -22.37
C SER A 203 -4.47 10.36 -23.69
N ASN A 204 -3.80 11.15 -24.52
CA ASN A 204 -3.09 10.65 -25.69
C ASN A 204 -1.59 10.72 -25.39
N ASN A 205 -0.96 9.55 -25.19
CA ASN A 205 0.46 9.16 -25.06
C ASN A 205 1.49 10.12 -24.40
N SER A 206 1.12 11.29 -23.89
CA SER A 206 2.06 12.28 -23.33
C SER A 206 1.48 13.26 -22.32
N ASN A 207 0.16 13.52 -22.27
CA ASN A 207 -0.38 14.54 -21.34
C ASN A 207 -1.57 14.01 -20.53
N LEU A 208 -1.44 13.96 -19.21
CA LEU A 208 -2.53 13.58 -18.31
C LEU A 208 -3.46 14.77 -18.07
N TYR A 209 -4.74 14.63 -18.42
CA TYR A 209 -5.74 15.67 -18.18
C TYR A 209 -6.60 15.31 -16.98
N ILE A 210 -6.64 16.19 -15.98
CA ILE A 210 -7.48 16.04 -14.78
C ILE A 210 -8.53 17.14 -14.80
N LEU A 211 -9.81 16.75 -14.89
CA LEU A 211 -10.93 17.68 -14.77
C LEU A 211 -11.37 17.78 -13.31
N VAL A 212 -11.37 18.99 -12.77
CA VAL A 212 -11.84 19.30 -11.42
C VAL A 212 -13.20 20.00 -11.50
N GLY A 213 -14.20 19.44 -10.84
CA GLY A 213 -15.56 20.01 -10.81
C GLY A 213 -16.43 19.44 -9.70
N SER A 214 -17.72 19.76 -9.74
CA SER A 214 -18.68 19.21 -8.77
C SER A 214 -18.81 17.69 -8.92
N CYS A 215 -18.87 16.99 -7.78
CA CYS A 215 -19.09 15.55 -7.73
C CYS A 215 -20.46 15.17 -8.34
N GLN A 216 -20.48 14.13 -9.15
CA GLN A 216 -21.71 13.55 -9.68
C GLN A 216 -22.36 12.60 -8.66
N ALA A 217 -23.60 12.18 -8.92
CA ALA A 217 -24.30 11.23 -8.08
C ALA A 217 -23.50 9.91 -8.00
N GLY A 218 -23.16 9.49 -6.78
CA GLY A 218 -22.33 8.30 -6.52
C GLY A 218 -20.83 8.56 -6.48
N GLU A 219 -20.36 9.77 -6.81
CA GLU A 219 -18.97 10.17 -6.59
C GLU A 219 -18.81 10.75 -5.19
N THR A 220 -18.00 10.09 -4.37
CA THR A 220 -17.61 10.57 -3.06
C THR A 220 -16.25 11.24 -3.16
N SER A 221 -16.14 12.47 -2.65
CA SER A 221 -14.83 13.05 -2.34
C SER A 221 -14.35 12.37 -1.05
N GLU A 222 -13.83 11.16 -1.16
CA GLU A 222 -13.27 10.45 -0.01
C GLU A 222 -11.96 11.12 0.39
N MET A 223 -11.84 11.36 1.70
CA MET A 223 -10.58 11.66 2.38
C MET A 223 -10.27 10.45 3.21
#